data_AF-A0A8X6MLE2-F1
#
_entry.id   AF-A0A8X6MLE2-F1
#
_cell.length_a   1.000
_cell.length_b   1.000
_cell.length_c   1.000
_cell.angle_alpha   90.00
_cell.angle_beta   90.00
_cell.angle_gamma   90.00
#
_symmetry.space_group_name_H-M   'P 1'
#
loop_
_entity.id
_entity.type
_entity.pdbx_description
1 polymer ?
#
loop_
_entity_poly.entity_id
_entity_poly.type
_entity_poly.pdbx_seq_one_letter_code
_entity_poly.pdbx_strand_id
1 'polypeptide(L)'
;MQKVTQEAVWENGSNKNIAVAVDGIWQKRVHTSLNGVITVTSIDTGKVIDVDILSKYCICSNKGSHQKDCSRIFEGSSGSMEVEGASRIF
;
A
#
# COMPACT_ATOMS: atom_id res chain seq x y z
N MET A 1 -3.28 -6.27 11.06
CA MET A 1 -3.92 -6.73 9.81
C MET A 1 -4.46 -8.16 9.93
N GLN A 2 -3.72 -9.12 10.50
CA GLN A 2 -4.19 -10.51 10.69
C GLN A 2 -5.60 -10.66 11.30
N LYS A 3 -5.97 -9.81 12.28
CA LYS A 3 -7.31 -9.81 12.87
C LYS A 3 -8.42 -9.47 11.85
N VAL A 4 -8.19 -8.48 10.99
CA VAL A 4 -9.20 -8.04 10.00
C VAL A 4 -9.36 -9.07 8.89
N THR A 5 -8.27 -9.73 8.48
CA THR A 5 -8.33 -10.85 7.55
C THR A 5 -9.17 -12.00 8.12
N GLN A 6 -8.98 -12.35 9.39
CA GLN A 6 -9.79 -13.39 10.06
C GLN A 6 -11.27 -13.01 10.16
N GLU A 7 -11.56 -11.75 10.49
CA GLU A 7 -12.93 -11.24 10.51
C GLU A 7 -13.58 -11.27 9.11
N ALA A 8 -12.84 -10.90 8.06
CA ALA A 8 -13.35 -10.96 6.69
C ALA A 8 -13.65 -12.41 6.25
N VAL A 9 -12.82 -13.38 6.63
CA VAL A 9 -13.08 -14.81 6.38
C VAL A 9 -14.31 -15.28 7.15
N TRP A 10 -14.44 -14.88 8.42
CA TRP A 10 -15.60 -15.25 9.25
C TRP A 10 -16.91 -14.70 8.67
N GLU A 11 -16.92 -13.43 8.27
CA GLU A 11 -18.09 -12.77 7.65
C GLU A 11 -18.43 -13.38 6.29
N ASN A 12 -17.44 -13.90 5.56
CA ASN A 12 -17.63 -14.64 4.31
C ASN A 12 -17.99 -16.13 4.53
N GLY A 13 -18.67 -16.45 5.63
CA GLY A 13 -19.10 -17.83 5.92
C GLY A 13 -17.94 -18.82 6.11
N SER A 14 -16.83 -18.36 6.68
CA SER A 14 -15.57 -19.12 6.80
C SER A 14 -14.89 -19.48 5.47
N ASN A 15 -15.26 -18.81 4.38
CA ASN A 15 -14.61 -18.97 3.08
C ASN A 15 -13.41 -18.02 2.94
N LYS A 16 -12.27 -18.57 2.50
CA LYS A 16 -11.03 -17.81 2.26
C LYS A 16 -10.97 -17.16 0.88
N ASN A 17 -11.90 -17.50 -0.01
CA ASN A 17 -12.05 -16.84 -1.31
C ASN A 17 -12.78 -15.52 -1.10
N ILE A 18 -12.01 -14.46 -0.88
CA ILE A 18 -12.52 -13.10 -0.66
C ILE A 18 -12.20 -12.29 -1.91
N ALA A 19 -13.23 -11.67 -2.49
CA ALA A 19 -13.03 -10.71 -3.56
C ALA A 19 -12.55 -9.38 -2.96
N VAL A 20 -11.49 -8.79 -3.54
CA VAL A 20 -10.86 -7.59 -3.00
C VAL A 20 -10.67 -6.54 -4.08
N ALA A 21 -10.83 -5.28 -3.68
CA ALA A 21 -10.44 -4.12 -4.46
C ALA A 21 -9.12 -3.59 -3.91
N VAL A 22 -8.17 -3.29 -4.80
CA VAL A 22 -6.91 -2.63 -4.44
C VAL A 22 -6.99 -1.20 -4.95
N ASP A 23 -6.76 -0.24 -4.07
CA ASP A 23 -6.81 1.18 -4.43
C ASP A 23 -5.65 1.96 -3.80
N GLY A 24 -5.11 2.90 -4.58
CA GLY A 24 -3.98 3.75 -4.22
C GLY A 24 -4.39 5.19 -4.01
N ILE A 25 -3.97 5.80 -2.89
CA ILE A 25 -4.10 7.23 -2.64
C ILE A 25 -2.74 7.89 -2.52
N TRP A 26 -2.65 9.11 -3.04
CA TRP A 26 -1.42 9.91 -3.02
C TRP A 26 -1.59 11.20 -2.23
N GLN A 27 -0.53 11.61 -1.53
CA GLN A 27 -0.55 12.85 -0.72
C GLN A 27 -0.77 14.10 -1.58
N LYS A 28 -0.26 14.13 -2.81
CA LYS A 28 -0.42 15.24 -3.77
C LYS A 28 -1.08 14.72 -5.04
N ARG A 29 -1.47 15.65 -5.92
CA ARG A 29 -1.98 15.27 -7.22
C ARG A 29 -0.87 14.69 -8.10
N VAL A 30 -1.17 13.53 -8.68
CA VAL A 30 -0.44 12.91 -9.79
C VAL A 30 1.07 12.71 -9.48
N HIS A 31 1.94 12.96 -10.47
CA HIS A 31 3.38 12.65 -10.50
C HIS A 31 4.24 13.41 -9.48
N THR A 32 3.67 14.36 -8.73
CA THR A 32 4.41 15.14 -7.72
C THR A 32 4.40 14.50 -6.33
N SER A 33 3.64 13.42 -6.17
CA SER A 33 3.53 12.72 -4.89
C SER A 33 4.78 11.94 -4.56
N LEU A 34 5.27 12.17 -3.35
CA LEU A 34 6.39 11.42 -2.78
C LEU A 34 5.91 10.28 -1.90
N ASN A 35 4.69 10.36 -1.39
CA ASN A 35 4.09 9.37 -0.52
C ASN A 35 2.81 8.83 -1.18
N GLY A 36 2.64 7.51 -1.13
CA GLY A 36 1.46 6.77 -1.56
C GLY A 36 1.06 5.76 -0.49
N VAL A 37 -0.24 5.54 -0.35
CA VAL A 37 -0.82 4.50 0.50
C VAL A 37 -1.67 3.63 -0.40
N ILE A 38 -1.45 2.32 -0.34
CA ILE A 38 -2.21 1.33 -1.09
C ILE A 38 -3.03 0.56 -0.07
N THR A 39 -4.32 0.40 -0.34
CA THR A 39 -5.23 -0.32 0.54
C THR A 39 -5.88 -1.47 -0.21
N VAL A 40 -6.04 -2.59 0.47
CA VAL A 40 -6.81 -3.74 -0.02
C VAL A 40 -8.10 -3.81 0.79
N THR A 41 -9.21 -3.68 0.10
CA THR A 41 -10.55 -3.62 0.69
C THR A 41 -11.37 -4.82 0.25
N SER A 42 -11.99 -5.51 1.21
CA SER A 42 -12.99 -6.54 0.93
C SER A 42 -14.15 -5.95 0.15
N ILE A 43 -14.51 -6.54 -0.99
CA ILE A 43 -15.67 -6.08 -1.77
C ILE A 43 -16.97 -6.35 -1.01
N ASP A 44 -17.06 -7.48 -0.32
CA ASP A 44 -18.30 -7.92 0.34
C ASP A 44 -18.60 -7.14 1.62
N THR A 45 -17.55 -6.79 2.38
CA THR A 45 -17.71 -6.15 3.70
C THR A 45 -17.33 -4.68 3.72
N GLY A 46 -16.66 -4.18 2.69
CA GLY A 46 -16.13 -2.82 2.63
C GLY A 46 -15.00 -2.54 3.62
N LYS A 47 -14.48 -3.56 4.31
CA LYS A 47 -13.41 -3.42 5.31
C LYS A 47 -12.04 -3.47 4.65
N VAL A 48 -11.12 -2.63 5.15
CA VAL A 48 -9.71 -2.65 4.75
C VAL A 48 -9.00 -3.85 5.39
N ILE A 49 -8.60 -4.81 4.56
CA ILE A 49 -7.92 -6.04 4.97
C ILE A 49 -6.42 -5.79 5.17
N ASP A 50 -5.82 -5.04 4.26
CA ASP A 50 -4.38 -4.78 4.21
C ASP A 50 -4.07 -3.35 3.74
N VAL A 51 -2.92 -2.80 4.15
CA VAL A 51 -2.41 -1.50 3.75
C VAL A 51 -0.89 -1.56 3.58
N ASP A 52 -0.39 -1.09 2.44
CA ASP A 52 1.03 -0.84 2.22
C ASP A 52 1.31 0.66 2.03
N ILE A 53 2.49 1.08 2.45
CA ILE A 53 2.93 2.48 2.39
C ILE A 53 4.17 2.56 1.52
N LEU A 54 4.14 3.43 0.53
CA LEU A 54 5.27 3.70 -0.35
C LEU A 54 5.75 5.14 -0.18
N SER A 55 7.05 5.30 -0.05
CA SER A 55 7.69 6.61 0.09
C SER A 55 8.91 6.73 -0.81
N LYS A 56 8.94 7.80 -1.59
CA LYS A 56 10.10 8.34 -2.31
C LYS A 56 10.79 9.46 -1.54
N TYR A 57 10.24 9.83 -0.39
CA TYR A 57 10.75 10.93 0.40
C TYR A 57 12.09 10.53 1.03
N CYS A 58 13.11 11.34 0.75
CA CYS A 58 14.48 11.13 1.23
C CYS A 58 14.97 12.40 1.90
N ILE A 59 15.37 12.28 3.17
CA ILE A 59 15.97 13.36 3.96
C ILE A 59 17.50 13.30 3.99
N CYS A 60 18.11 12.33 3.33
CA CYS A 60 19.56 12.17 3.33
C CYS A 60 20.23 13.35 2.62
N SER A 61 21.34 13.84 3.20
CA SER A 61 22.10 14.97 2.66
C SER A 61 22.60 14.72 1.23
N ASN A 62 22.93 13.47 0.91
CA ASN A 62 23.30 13.04 -0.43
C ASN A 62 22.23 12.10 -0.99
N LYS A 63 21.54 12.56 -2.05
CA LYS A 63 20.45 11.80 -2.68
C LYS A 63 20.90 10.55 -3.44
N GLY A 64 22.20 10.43 -3.75
CA GLY A 64 22.78 9.24 -4.39
C GLY A 64 23.31 8.20 -3.39
N SER A 65 23.45 8.53 -2.11
CA SER A 65 23.91 7.62 -1.06
C SER A 65 22.92 7.63 0.09
N HIS A 66 21.96 6.71 0.06
CA HIS A 66 20.95 6.58 1.11
C HIS A 66 21.60 6.16 2.43
N GLN A 67 21.29 6.90 3.49
CA GLN A 67 21.67 6.53 4.86
C GLN A 67 20.77 5.41 5.36
N LYS A 68 21.19 4.70 6.41
CA LYS A 68 20.42 3.59 7.00
C LYS A 68 19.03 4.02 7.47
N ASP A 69 18.89 5.25 7.94
CA ASP A 69 17.64 5.80 8.47
C ASP A 69 16.79 6.51 7.39
N CYS A 70 17.03 6.21 6.12
CA CYS A 70 16.27 6.82 5.02
C CYS A 70 14.82 6.30 4.99
N SER A 71 13.86 7.22 4.99
CA SER A 71 12.43 6.88 4.83
C SER A 71 12.01 6.58 3.39
N ARG A 72 12.95 6.50 2.45
CA ARG A 72 12.69 6.12 1.06
C ARG A 72 12.68 4.61 0.96
N ILE A 73 11.52 4.06 0.62
CA ILE A 73 11.27 2.61 0.51
C ILE A 73 10.69 2.22 -0.86
N PHE A 74 10.64 3.18 -1.79
CA PHE A 74 10.19 2.98 -3.15
C PHE A 74 11.07 3.71 -4.17
N GLU A 75 11.27 3.06 -5.31
CA GLU A 75 11.98 3.58 -6.46
C GLU A 75 11.10 3.45 -7.71
N GLY A 76 10.82 4.59 -8.35
CA GLY A 76 9.94 4.63 -9.52
C GLY A 76 9.12 5.92 -9.63
N SER A 77 8.19 5.94 -10.59
CA SER A 77 7.25 7.04 -10.81
C SER A 77 6.13 7.03 -9.75
N SER A 78 5.44 8.16 -9.54
CA SER A 78 4.29 8.13 -8.59
C SER A 78 3.15 7.27 -9.12
N GLY A 79 2.94 7.20 -10.44
CA GLY A 79 1.90 6.36 -11.05
C GLY A 79 2.18 4.87 -10.90
N SER A 80 3.45 4.46 -10.85
CA SER A 80 3.83 3.05 -10.63
C SER A 80 3.71 2.60 -9.17
N MET A 81 3.44 3.51 -8.23
CA MET A 81 3.28 3.15 -6.81
C MET A 81 2.09 2.22 -6.57
N GLU A 82 1.00 2.39 -7.31
CA GLU A 82 -0.20 1.57 -7.14
C GLU A 82 0.09 0.10 -7.50
N VAL A 83 0.72 -0.12 -8.65
CA VAL A 83 1.11 -1.46 -9.12
C VAL A 83 2.14 -2.10 -8.19
N GLU A 84 3.14 -1.33 -7.77
CA GLU A 84 4.14 -1.83 -6.81
C GLU A 84 3.50 -2.20 -5.47
N GLY A 85 2.66 -1.32 -4.91
CA GLY A 85 2.03 -1.56 -3.63
C GLY A 85 1.08 -2.76 -3.69
N ALA A 86 0.34 -2.92 -4.79
CA ALA A 86 -0.45 -4.13 -5.03
C ALA A 86 0.44 -5.39 -5.05
N SER A 87 1.58 -5.34 -5.72
CA SER A 87 2.53 -6.47 -5.78
C SER A 87 3.25 -6.76 -4.46
N ARG A 88 3.30 -5.82 -3.50
CA ARG A 88 3.90 -6.06 -2.18
C ARG A 88 2.94 -6.73 -1.22
N ILE A 89 1.64 -6.53 -1.42
CA ILE A 89 0.59 -7.08 -0.56
C ILE A 89 0.27 -8.55 -0.92
N PHE A 90 0.44 -8.95 -2.18
CA PHE A 90 0.21 -10.31 -2.68
C PHE A 90 1.50 -11.04 -3.05
#